data_AF-A0A495RAZ5-F1
#
_entry.id   AF-A0A495RAZ5-F1
#
_cell.length_a   1.000
_cell.length_b   1.000
_cell.length_c   1.000
_cell.angle_alpha   90.00
_cell.angle_beta   90.00
_cell.angle_gamma   90.00
#
_symmetry.space_group_name_H-M   'P 1'
#
loop_
_entity.id
_entity.type
_entity.pdbx_description
1 polymer ?
#
loop_
_entity_poly.entity_id
_entity_poly.type
_entity_poly.pdbx_seq_one_letter_code
_entity_poly.pdbx_strand_id
1 'polypeptide(L)'
;MFSSIIKHNQLLDSLYKQLNADLETARTSNDLYVLVEKANAFGKPIKYNNQLVIAIITLVLISGILLFIFGQNLGWFKLLLIMHIAILAFALSRLSKHNQTFRQLSKRICLRKALYDNQLVEVEFEPYQMTRDLQQRFVDFNRGNDTQELQKLYKGTYQGVEHQFDYYYYRFHYVERREESSKDSNGRTVSETKYTHYYRYGVFLDFPYVADLALGKPGLFFKRGIYRPASNQFNHLYGVYGHSELAAAKFLKPAIVKAFEAIHPLFSDIFFQFNPQHELCVSFSDNNTLNHTLKHSLEQPERFITELKQPITLPRLNIVLEHIECLMKYSDNNFSVINEEDKE
;
A
#
# COMPACT_ATOMS: atom_id res chain seq x y z
N MET A 1 18.93 38.74 -8.46
CA MET A 1 17.71 37.89 -8.52
C MET A 1 18.04 36.39 -8.52
N PHE A 2 18.90 35.88 -9.40
CA PHE A 2 19.19 34.42 -9.43
C PHE A 2 19.94 33.89 -8.20
N SER A 3 20.88 34.66 -7.65
CA SER A 3 21.61 34.29 -6.42
C SER A 3 20.67 34.05 -5.23
N SER A 4 19.62 34.87 -5.05
CA SER A 4 18.65 34.68 -3.97
C SER A 4 17.77 33.45 -4.16
N ILE A 5 17.43 33.09 -5.41
CA ILE A 5 16.67 31.86 -5.74
C ILE A 5 17.51 30.62 -5.41
N ILE A 6 18.78 30.61 -5.80
CA ILE A 6 19.71 29.51 -5.53
C ILE A 6 19.88 29.34 -4.02
N LYS A 7 20.15 30.43 -3.30
CA LYS A 7 20.32 30.42 -1.84
C LYS A 7 19.06 29.93 -1.13
N HIS A 8 17.86 30.33 -1.57
CA HIS A 8 16.59 29.84 -1.02
C HIS A 8 16.42 28.33 -1.21
N ASN A 9 16.65 27.82 -2.42
CA ASN A 9 16.52 26.39 -2.70
C ASN A 9 17.56 25.54 -1.94
N GLN A 10 18.79 26.05 -1.75
CA GLN A 10 19.81 25.39 -0.91
C GLN A 10 19.40 25.32 0.57
N LEU A 11 18.76 26.36 1.09
CA LEU A 11 18.20 26.36 2.44
C LEU A 11 17.06 25.35 2.57
N LEU A 12 16.19 25.22 1.55
CA LEU A 12 15.16 24.20 1.52
C LEU A 12 15.72 22.78 1.46
N ASP A 13 16.78 22.54 0.67
CA ASP A 13 17.45 21.23 0.64
C ASP A 13 18.02 20.87 2.01
N SER A 14 18.57 21.85 2.73
CA SER A 14 19.11 21.66 4.08
C SER A 14 17.99 21.39 5.09
N LEU A 15 16.91 22.16 5.05
CA LEU A 15 15.72 21.94 5.87
C LEU A 15 15.13 20.55 5.62
N TYR A 16 14.95 20.16 4.35
CA TYR A 16 14.43 18.85 3.98
C TYR A 16 15.29 17.72 4.56
N LYS A 17 16.62 17.79 4.41
CA LYS A 17 17.54 16.78 4.96
C LYS A 17 17.39 16.66 6.47
N GLN A 18 17.32 17.79 7.17
CA GLN A 18 17.14 17.82 8.62
C GLN A 18 15.80 17.20 9.04
N LEU A 19 14.69 17.68 8.46
CA LEU A 19 13.35 17.15 8.79
C LEU A 19 13.23 15.67 8.44
N ASN A 20 13.85 15.22 7.35
CA ASN A 20 13.83 13.81 6.98
C ASN A 20 14.60 12.96 8.00
N ALA A 21 15.77 13.40 8.46
CA ALA A 21 16.53 12.71 9.50
C ALA A 21 15.78 12.69 10.85
N ASP A 22 15.16 13.80 11.22
CA ASP A 22 14.32 13.89 12.42
C ASP A 22 13.13 12.91 12.34
N LEU A 23 12.52 12.75 11.15
CA LEU A 23 11.41 11.81 10.95
C LEU A 23 11.82 10.33 11.12
N GLU A 24 13.03 9.96 10.70
CA GLU A 24 13.51 8.59 10.88
C GLU A 24 13.69 8.25 12.37
N THR A 25 14.05 9.24 13.18
CA THR A 25 14.30 9.07 14.62
C THR A 25 13.07 9.35 15.51
N ALA A 26 11.99 9.88 14.94
CA ALA A 26 10.74 10.13 15.65
C ALA A 26 10.15 8.83 16.20
N ARG A 27 9.74 8.87 17.47
CA ARG A 27 9.15 7.72 18.19
C ARG A 27 7.74 8.01 18.69
N THR A 28 7.34 9.27 18.75
CA THR A 28 6.06 9.71 19.31
C THR A 28 5.37 10.74 18.42
N SER A 29 4.06 10.92 18.61
CA SER A 29 3.31 11.99 17.95
C SER A 29 3.85 13.39 18.29
N ASN A 30 4.42 13.58 19.50
CA ASN A 30 5.01 14.85 19.89
C ASN A 30 6.27 15.18 19.06
N ASP A 31 7.09 14.18 18.74
CA ASP A 31 8.27 14.37 17.87
C ASP A 31 7.86 14.87 16.48
N LEU A 32 6.72 14.37 15.97
CA LEU A 32 6.16 14.84 14.70
C LEU A 32 5.68 16.29 14.77
N TYR A 33 5.14 16.72 15.91
CA TYR A 33 4.75 18.12 16.11
C TYR A 33 5.96 19.02 16.12
N VAL A 34 7.01 18.66 16.86
CA VAL A 34 8.29 19.40 16.91
C VAL A 34 8.90 19.52 15.51
N LEU A 35 8.82 18.46 14.69
CA LEU A 35 9.28 18.49 13.31
C LEU A 35 8.52 19.54 12.48
N VAL A 36 7.18 19.60 12.59
CA VAL A 36 6.38 20.61 11.88
C VAL A 36 6.63 22.01 12.44
N GLU A 37 6.90 22.16 13.74
CA GLU A 37 7.28 23.44 14.35
C GLU A 37 8.65 23.93 13.83
N LYS A 38 9.63 23.05 13.62
CA LYS A 38 10.90 23.41 12.95
C LYS A 38 10.65 23.92 11.53
N ALA A 39 9.72 23.28 10.80
CA ALA A 39 9.31 23.76 9.49
C ALA A 39 8.64 25.15 9.59
N ASN A 40 7.78 25.36 10.58
CA ASN A 40 7.16 26.67 10.82
C ASN A 40 8.20 27.76 11.13
N ALA A 41 9.19 27.44 11.97
CA ALA A 41 10.27 28.34 12.36
C ALA A 41 11.22 28.71 11.20
N PHE A 42 11.13 28.05 10.04
CA PHE A 42 11.89 28.42 8.84
C PHE A 42 11.59 29.84 8.37
N GLY A 43 10.38 30.37 8.65
CA GLY A 43 10.01 31.78 8.42
C GLY A 43 9.98 32.21 6.94
N LYS A 44 10.10 31.26 6.01
CA LYS A 44 10.07 31.46 4.56
C LYS A 44 9.16 30.43 3.89
N PRO A 45 8.69 30.68 2.66
CA PRO A 45 7.87 29.71 1.94
C PRO A 45 8.60 28.36 1.78
N ILE A 46 7.98 27.27 2.27
CA ILE A 46 8.46 25.90 2.09
C ILE A 46 8.03 25.40 0.71
N LYS A 47 8.56 26.06 -0.31
CA LYS A 47 8.30 25.74 -1.71
C LYS A 47 9.50 26.15 -2.53
N TYR A 48 9.99 25.22 -3.35
CA TYR A 48 11.10 25.50 -4.26
C TYR A 48 10.71 26.59 -5.25
N ASN A 49 11.60 27.56 -5.43
CA ASN A 49 11.46 28.52 -6.50
C ASN A 49 12.07 27.93 -7.77
N ASN A 50 11.19 27.59 -8.72
CA ASN A 50 11.53 26.90 -9.95
C ASN A 50 11.75 27.84 -11.15
N GLN A 51 11.76 29.17 -10.96
CA GLN A 51 11.92 30.13 -12.07
C GLN A 51 13.20 29.90 -12.88
N LEU A 52 14.31 29.54 -12.24
CA LEU A 52 15.55 29.18 -12.92
C LEU A 52 15.41 27.94 -13.80
N VAL A 53 14.76 26.90 -13.28
CA VAL A 53 14.53 25.65 -14.03
C VAL A 53 13.61 25.91 -15.22
N ILE A 54 12.56 26.71 -15.03
CA ILE A 54 11.63 27.12 -16.08
C ILE A 54 12.36 27.93 -17.16
N ALA A 55 13.20 28.90 -16.77
CA ALA A 55 13.98 29.69 -17.73
C ALA A 55 14.94 28.81 -18.56
N ILE A 56 15.58 27.81 -17.95
CA ILE A 56 16.41 26.83 -18.66
C ILE A 56 15.56 26.02 -19.65
N ILE A 57 14.39 25.52 -19.23
CA ILE A 57 13.47 24.79 -20.11
C ILE A 57 13.08 25.66 -21.32
N THR A 58 12.69 26.92 -21.09
CA THR A 58 12.33 27.85 -22.15
C THR A 58 13.50 28.10 -23.10
N LEU A 59 14.70 28.32 -22.58
CA LEU A 59 15.89 28.56 -23.40
C LEU A 59 16.28 27.35 -24.24
N VAL A 60 16.22 26.14 -23.67
CA VAL A 60 16.49 24.87 -24.37
C VAL A 60 15.45 24.59 -25.44
N LEU A 61 14.17 24.92 -25.21
CA LEU A 61 13.13 24.78 -26.23
C LEU A 61 13.36 25.74 -27.40
N ILE A 62 13.65 27.01 -27.12
CA ILE A 62 13.93 28.01 -28.16
C ILE A 62 15.18 27.63 -28.95
N SER A 63 16.28 27.27 -28.29
CA SER A 63 17.52 26.87 -28.97
C SER A 63 17.34 25.58 -29.76
N GLY A 64 16.55 24.62 -29.25
CA GLY A 64 16.20 23.39 -29.96
C GLY A 64 15.39 23.65 -31.23
N ILE A 65 14.43 24.58 -31.18
CA ILE A 65 13.65 25.01 -32.36
C ILE A 65 14.56 25.67 -33.40
N LEU A 66 15.44 26.58 -32.98
CA LEU A 66 16.40 27.24 -33.88
C LEU A 66 17.37 26.23 -34.52
N LEU A 67 17.90 25.30 -33.72
CA LEU A 67 18.73 24.20 -34.22
C LEU A 67 17.97 23.35 -35.25
N PHE A 68 16.70 23.06 -35.01
CA PHE A 68 15.87 22.28 -35.93
C PHE A 68 15.62 23.00 -37.27
N ILE A 69 15.40 24.32 -37.22
CA ILE A 69 15.13 25.14 -38.42
C ILE A 69 16.41 25.36 -39.24
N PHE A 70 17.51 25.74 -38.60
CA PHE A 70 18.72 26.21 -39.29
C PHE A 70 19.86 25.18 -39.32
N GLY A 71 19.82 24.18 -38.45
CA GLY A 71 20.95 23.31 -38.17
C GLY A 71 20.94 21.96 -38.88
N GLN A 72 19.97 21.67 -39.75
CA GLN A 72 19.86 20.33 -40.36
C GLN A 72 21.06 19.94 -41.22
N ASN A 73 21.77 20.92 -41.77
CA ASN A 73 22.97 20.71 -42.58
C ASN A 73 24.26 20.59 -41.75
N LEU A 74 24.19 20.73 -40.41
CA LEU A 74 25.34 20.51 -39.53
C LEU A 74 25.60 19.01 -39.39
N GLY A 75 26.83 18.58 -39.63
CA GLY A 75 27.25 17.17 -39.46
C GLY A 75 27.01 16.63 -38.05
N TRP A 76 26.89 17.50 -37.04
CA TRP A 76 26.65 17.14 -35.63
C TRP A 76 25.22 17.38 -35.15
N PHE A 77 24.27 17.68 -36.05
CA PHE A 77 22.89 18.00 -35.71
C PHE A 77 22.25 16.97 -34.76
N LYS A 78 22.42 15.67 -35.05
CA LYS A 78 21.87 14.58 -34.23
C LYS A 78 22.42 14.58 -32.80
N LEU A 79 23.73 14.81 -32.62
CA LEU A 79 24.35 14.88 -31.30
C LEU A 79 23.83 16.07 -30.49
N LEU A 80 23.71 17.24 -31.13
CA LEU A 80 23.15 18.43 -30.49
C LEU A 80 21.68 18.23 -30.10
N LEU A 81 20.89 17.54 -30.92
CA LEU A 81 19.49 17.22 -30.62
C LEU A 81 19.38 16.29 -29.40
N ILE A 82 20.17 15.23 -29.34
CA ILE A 82 20.21 14.31 -28.19
C ILE A 82 20.58 15.07 -26.91
N MET A 83 21.55 15.98 -26.97
CA MET A 83 21.95 16.80 -25.83
C MET A 83 20.80 17.69 -25.33
N HIS A 84 20.03 18.32 -26.23
CA HIS A 84 18.85 19.12 -25.84
C HIS A 84 17.78 18.27 -25.15
N ILE A 85 17.50 17.07 -25.68
CA ILE A 85 16.54 16.13 -25.07
C ILE A 85 17.02 15.74 -23.67
N ALA A 86 18.30 15.44 -23.49
CA ALA A 86 18.87 15.08 -22.20
C ALA A 86 18.78 16.23 -21.18
N ILE A 87 19.12 17.46 -21.58
CA ILE A 87 19.02 18.65 -20.72
C ILE A 87 17.55 18.91 -20.34
N LEU A 88 16.63 18.80 -21.30
CA LEU A 88 15.20 19.00 -21.05
C LEU A 88 14.64 17.94 -20.09
N ALA A 89 14.96 16.66 -20.32
CA ALA A 89 14.57 15.57 -19.44
C ALA A 89 15.11 15.77 -18.00
N PHE A 90 16.36 16.20 -17.87
CA PHE A 90 16.97 16.52 -16.58
C PHE A 90 16.26 17.69 -15.88
N ALA A 91 15.96 18.77 -16.60
CA ALA A 91 15.25 19.93 -16.04
C ALA A 91 13.82 19.59 -15.59
N LEU A 92 13.09 18.81 -16.39
CA LEU A 92 11.74 18.31 -16.05
C LEU A 92 11.78 17.37 -14.84
N SER A 93 12.75 16.46 -14.78
CA SER A 93 12.97 15.58 -13.62
C SER A 93 13.22 16.38 -12.35
N ARG A 94 14.08 17.40 -12.42
CA ARG A 94 14.35 18.30 -11.29
C ARG A 94 13.11 19.05 -10.83
N LEU A 95 12.32 19.58 -11.77
CA LEU A 95 11.06 20.26 -11.47
C LEU A 95 10.05 19.33 -10.78
N SER A 96 9.92 18.10 -11.28
CA SER A 96 9.06 17.07 -10.68
C SER A 96 9.51 16.74 -9.26
N LYS A 97 10.82 16.50 -9.06
CA LYS A 97 11.40 16.22 -7.73
C LYS A 97 11.09 17.34 -6.75
N HIS A 98 11.39 18.59 -7.10
CA HIS A 98 11.11 19.75 -6.26
C HIS A 98 9.63 19.85 -5.85
N ASN A 99 8.71 19.55 -6.77
CA ASN A 99 7.28 19.58 -6.49
C ASN A 99 6.81 18.44 -5.56
N GLN A 100 7.56 17.34 -5.52
CA GLN A 100 7.20 16.16 -4.72
C GLN A 100 7.90 16.12 -3.36
N THR A 101 9.08 16.72 -3.20
CA THR A 101 9.94 16.61 -2.00
C THR A 101 9.18 16.82 -0.68
N PHE A 102 8.62 18.01 -0.45
CA PHE A 102 7.91 18.30 0.80
C PHE A 102 6.53 17.64 0.89
N ARG A 103 5.91 17.33 -0.26
CA ARG A 103 4.64 16.58 -0.29
C ARG A 103 4.83 15.14 0.16
N GLN A 104 5.89 14.47 -0.30
CA GLN A 104 6.25 13.13 0.13
C GLN A 104 6.60 13.13 1.62
N LEU A 105 7.38 14.10 2.10
CA LEU A 105 7.69 14.22 3.52
C LEU A 105 6.42 14.41 4.36
N SER A 106 5.50 15.27 3.92
CA SER A 106 4.20 15.47 4.59
C SER A 106 3.37 14.19 4.64
N LYS A 107 3.34 13.41 3.55
CA LYS A 107 2.68 12.09 3.52
C LYS A 107 3.32 11.10 4.49
N ARG A 108 4.65 11.09 4.59
CA ARG A 108 5.38 10.22 5.54
C ARG A 108 5.10 10.61 7.00
N ILE A 109 5.04 11.90 7.31
CA ILE A 109 4.65 12.41 8.64
C ILE A 109 3.22 11.97 8.96
N CYS A 110 2.28 12.15 8.01
CA CYS A 110 0.89 11.75 8.18
C CYS A 110 0.76 10.24 8.41
N LEU A 111 1.46 9.42 7.62
CA LEU A 111 1.48 7.97 7.83
C LEU A 111 2.02 7.63 9.22
N ARG A 112 3.15 8.20 9.64
CA ARG A 112 3.72 7.95 10.98
C ARG A 112 2.73 8.32 12.09
N LYS A 113 2.04 9.46 11.95
CA LYS A 113 0.98 9.87 12.89
C LYS A 113 -0.17 8.88 12.92
N ALA A 114 -0.63 8.42 11.75
CA ALA A 114 -1.68 7.41 11.65
C ALA A 114 -1.25 6.10 12.33
N LEU A 115 0.01 5.68 12.20
CA LEU A 115 0.53 4.51 12.89
C LEU A 115 0.48 4.70 14.42
N TYR A 116 0.97 5.82 14.94
CA TYR A 116 0.96 6.08 16.39
C TYR A 116 -0.45 6.17 16.98
N ASP A 117 -1.37 6.88 16.32
CA ASP A 117 -2.75 7.03 16.79
C ASP A 117 -3.52 5.70 16.82
N ASN A 118 -3.13 4.74 15.98
CA ASN A 118 -3.75 3.42 15.89
C ASN A 118 -2.86 2.33 16.49
N GLN A 119 -1.87 2.69 17.32
CA GLN A 119 -0.99 1.77 18.05
C GLN A 119 -0.28 0.74 17.16
N LEU A 120 0.03 1.12 15.91
CA LEU A 120 0.77 0.30 14.97
C LEU A 120 2.26 0.58 15.07
N VAL A 121 3.05 -0.48 15.19
CA VAL A 121 4.51 -0.43 15.27
C VAL A 121 5.12 -1.04 14.02
N GLU A 122 6.00 -0.31 13.34
CA GLU A 122 6.75 -0.86 12.20
C GLU A 122 7.69 -1.95 12.69
N VAL A 123 7.64 -3.10 12.00
CA VAL A 123 8.45 -4.26 12.33
C VAL A 123 9.66 -4.27 11.40
N GLU A 124 10.86 -4.36 11.96
CA GLU A 124 12.06 -4.64 11.19
C GLU A 124 12.10 -6.14 10.84
N PHE A 125 12.37 -6.46 9.58
CA PHE A 125 12.45 -7.83 9.09
C PHE A 125 13.42 -7.93 7.92
N GLU A 126 13.98 -9.12 7.71
CA GLU A 126 14.76 -9.45 6.51
C GLU A 126 13.80 -9.77 5.36
N PRO A 127 13.73 -8.95 4.28
CA PRO A 127 12.66 -9.06 3.28
C PRO A 127 12.60 -10.41 2.58
N TYR A 128 13.75 -10.98 2.25
CA TYR A 128 13.81 -12.29 1.59
C TYR A 128 13.27 -13.40 2.49
N GLN A 129 13.74 -13.49 3.74
CA GLN A 129 13.35 -14.55 4.67
C GLN A 129 11.85 -14.45 5.00
N MET A 130 11.38 -13.26 5.39
CA MET A 130 9.98 -13.06 5.76
C MET A 130 9.04 -13.32 4.58
N THR A 131 9.44 -12.95 3.36
CA THR A 131 8.64 -13.27 2.15
C THR A 131 8.54 -14.78 1.94
N ARG A 132 9.66 -15.51 2.08
CA ARG A 132 9.67 -16.97 1.93
C ARG A 132 8.83 -17.67 2.99
N ASP A 133 8.90 -17.20 4.23
CA ASP A 133 8.10 -17.75 5.33
C ASP A 133 6.60 -17.53 5.09
N LEU A 134 6.19 -16.36 4.59
CA LEU A 134 4.80 -16.09 4.22
C LEU A 134 4.35 -16.91 3.00
N GLN A 135 5.22 -17.14 2.02
CA GLN A 135 4.93 -17.99 0.86
C GLN A 135 4.66 -19.46 1.23
N GLN A 136 5.34 -19.97 2.26
CA GLN A 136 5.12 -21.32 2.77
C GLN A 136 3.80 -21.43 3.55
N ARG A 137 3.42 -20.38 4.28
CA ARG A 137 2.21 -20.35 5.12
C ARG A 137 0.95 -20.01 4.34
N PHE A 138 1.05 -19.15 3.32
CA PHE A 138 -0.10 -18.56 2.64
C PHE A 138 0.10 -18.53 1.11
N VAL A 139 -0.88 -19.06 0.38
CA VAL A 139 -0.85 -19.17 -1.09
C VAL A 139 -0.90 -17.80 -1.77
N ASP A 140 -1.49 -16.79 -1.11
CA ASP A 140 -1.62 -15.44 -1.67
C ASP A 140 -0.27 -14.74 -1.92
N PHE A 141 0.78 -15.16 -1.22
CA PHE A 141 2.14 -14.65 -1.39
C PHE A 141 2.90 -15.32 -2.54
N ASN A 142 2.31 -16.33 -3.18
CA ASN A 142 2.84 -16.98 -4.38
C ASN A 142 2.27 -16.36 -5.68
N ARG A 143 1.63 -15.19 -5.61
CA ARG A 143 1.16 -14.43 -6.79
C ARG A 143 2.33 -13.91 -7.62
N GLY A 144 2.12 -13.80 -8.93
CA GLY A 144 3.17 -13.39 -9.88
C GLY A 144 4.08 -14.54 -10.29
N ASN A 145 4.95 -14.28 -11.24
CA ASN A 145 5.89 -15.26 -11.82
C ASN A 145 7.31 -14.68 -11.99
N ASP A 146 7.57 -13.54 -11.35
CA ASP A 146 8.85 -12.86 -11.32
C ASP A 146 9.10 -12.38 -9.86
N THR A 147 9.42 -11.11 -9.66
CA THR A 147 9.70 -10.54 -8.32
C THR A 147 8.49 -10.66 -7.39
N GLN A 148 8.75 -11.09 -6.15
CA GLN A 148 7.80 -11.23 -5.05
C GLN A 148 8.50 -10.72 -3.78
N GLU A 149 7.94 -9.71 -3.11
CA GLU A 149 8.59 -9.04 -2.00
C GLU A 149 7.59 -8.48 -0.98
N LEU A 150 7.79 -8.81 0.30
CA LEU A 150 7.18 -8.09 1.41
C LEU A 150 7.88 -6.73 1.61
N GLN A 151 7.15 -5.64 1.41
CA GLN A 151 7.72 -4.29 1.45
C GLN A 151 7.52 -3.57 2.78
N LYS A 152 6.40 -3.86 3.46
CA LYS A 152 6.06 -3.24 4.76
C LYS A 152 5.35 -4.24 5.65
N LEU A 153 5.65 -4.13 6.94
CA LEU A 153 5.06 -4.92 8.01
C LEU A 153 4.87 -4.02 9.24
N TYR A 154 3.67 -4.01 9.79
CA TYR A 154 3.37 -3.33 11.04
C TYR A 154 2.64 -4.29 11.98
N LYS A 155 3.02 -4.30 13.25
CA LYS A 155 2.33 -5.04 14.31
C LYS A 155 1.31 -4.11 14.98
N GLY A 156 0.13 -4.62 15.26
CA GLY A 156 -0.88 -3.96 16.07
C GLY A 156 -1.58 -4.94 17.01
N THR A 157 -2.38 -4.38 17.92
CA THR A 157 -3.27 -5.13 18.80
C THR A 157 -4.67 -4.56 18.62
N TYR A 158 -5.62 -5.40 18.25
CA TYR A 158 -7.03 -5.03 18.17
C TYR A 158 -7.71 -5.29 19.51
N GLN A 159 -8.43 -4.30 20.03
CA GLN A 159 -9.24 -4.42 21.24
C GLN A 159 -10.71 -4.21 20.86
N GLY A 160 -11.38 -5.32 20.55
CA GLY A 160 -12.79 -5.33 20.22
C GLY A 160 -13.70 -5.39 21.44
N VAL A 161 -14.99 -5.62 21.19
CA VAL A 161 -16.00 -5.74 22.25
C VAL A 161 -15.95 -7.11 22.92
N GLU A 162 -15.69 -8.16 22.16
CA GLU A 162 -15.71 -9.56 22.61
C GLU A 162 -14.35 -10.23 22.49
N HIS A 163 -13.51 -9.83 21.53
CA HIS A 163 -12.18 -10.41 21.34
C HIS A 163 -11.07 -9.36 21.27
N GLN A 164 -9.91 -9.76 21.79
CA GLN A 164 -8.64 -9.05 21.61
C GLN A 164 -7.66 -9.98 20.89
N PHE A 165 -6.95 -9.46 19.91
CA PHE A 165 -5.92 -10.22 19.20
C PHE A 165 -4.80 -9.33 18.67
N ASP A 166 -3.59 -9.90 18.62
CA ASP A 166 -2.47 -9.31 17.90
C ASP A 166 -2.61 -9.61 16.40
N TYR A 167 -2.18 -8.67 15.57
CA TYR A 167 -2.18 -8.84 14.12
C TYR A 167 -0.98 -8.14 13.48
N TYR A 168 -0.66 -8.57 12.26
CA TYR A 168 0.32 -7.93 11.41
C TYR A 168 -0.37 -7.39 10.16
N TYR A 169 -0.31 -6.08 9.94
CA TYR A 169 -0.64 -5.48 8.65
C TYR A 169 0.57 -5.55 7.72
N TYR A 170 0.34 -5.85 6.44
CA TYR A 170 1.41 -5.89 5.45
C TYR A 170 1.09 -5.20 4.12
N ARG A 171 2.17 -4.88 3.40
CA ARG A 171 2.15 -4.58 1.96
C ARG A 171 3.09 -5.54 1.24
N PHE A 172 2.55 -6.28 0.30
CA PHE A 172 3.25 -7.23 -0.54
C PHE A 172 3.24 -6.76 -2.00
N HIS A 173 4.38 -6.84 -2.67
CA HIS A 173 4.57 -6.49 -4.06
C HIS A 173 4.85 -7.77 -4.86
N TYR A 174 4.21 -7.89 -6.02
CA TYR A 174 4.54 -8.96 -6.97
C TYR A 174 4.52 -8.48 -8.41
N VAL A 175 5.21 -9.20 -9.29
CA VAL A 175 5.31 -8.90 -10.71
C VAL A 175 4.76 -10.05 -11.54
N GLU A 176 3.94 -9.70 -12.53
CA GLU A 176 3.58 -10.60 -13.62
C GLU A 176 4.40 -10.23 -14.87
N ARG A 177 5.21 -11.17 -15.33
CA ARG A 177 5.94 -11.17 -16.58
C ARG A 177 5.13 -11.89 -17.65
N ARG A 178 4.86 -11.21 -18.76
CA ARG A 178 4.19 -11.78 -19.94
C ARG A 178 5.03 -11.54 -21.18
N GLU A 179 5.11 -12.54 -22.05
CA GLU A 179 5.70 -12.41 -23.38
C GLU A 179 4.56 -12.13 -24.37
N GLU A 180 4.60 -10.96 -24.99
CA GLU A 180 3.65 -10.56 -26.03
C GLU A 180 4.37 -10.63 -27.38
N SER A 181 3.86 -11.46 -28.29
CA SER A 181 4.38 -11.54 -29.67
C SER A 181 3.46 -10.76 -30.60
N SER A 182 4.01 -9.76 -31.29
CA SER A 182 3.32 -8.98 -32.32
C SER A 182 4.00 -9.16 -33.67
N LYS A 183 3.31 -8.89 -34.78
CA LYS A 183 3.94 -8.83 -36.10
C LYS A 183 4.28 -7.39 -36.44
N ASP A 184 5.51 -7.13 -36.85
CA ASP A 184 5.91 -5.84 -37.36
C ASP A 184 5.30 -5.57 -38.76
N SER A 185 5.48 -4.35 -39.26
CA SER A 185 5.01 -3.94 -40.59
C SER A 185 5.62 -4.76 -41.75
N ASN A 186 6.67 -5.56 -41.48
CA ASN A 186 7.34 -6.43 -42.43
C ASN A 186 6.97 -7.90 -42.24
N GLY A 187 5.97 -8.21 -41.39
CA GLY A 187 5.48 -9.56 -41.13
C GLY A 187 6.38 -10.41 -40.22
N ARG A 188 7.42 -9.84 -39.61
CA ARG A 188 8.30 -10.52 -38.65
C ARG A 188 7.67 -10.51 -37.27
N THR A 189 7.75 -11.65 -36.58
CA THR A 189 7.34 -11.73 -35.18
C THR A 189 8.36 -11.01 -34.31
N VAL A 190 7.90 -9.99 -33.56
CA VAL A 190 8.66 -9.31 -32.51
C VAL A 190 8.05 -9.73 -31.18
N SER A 191 8.87 -10.27 -30.29
CA SER A 191 8.47 -10.64 -28.92
C SER A 191 8.93 -9.54 -27.97
N GLU A 192 8.00 -9.00 -27.19
CA GLU A 192 8.25 -8.02 -26.13
C GLU A 192 7.92 -8.65 -24.77
N THR A 193 8.80 -8.47 -23.79
CA THR A 193 8.55 -8.91 -22.41
C THR A 193 7.98 -7.74 -21.61
N LYS A 194 6.74 -7.88 -21.15
CA LYS A 194 6.04 -6.88 -20.35
C LYS A 194 6.00 -7.28 -18.88
N TYR A 195 6.38 -6.36 -18.01
CA TYR A 195 6.34 -6.51 -16.56
C TYR A 195 5.21 -5.64 -16.00
N THR A 196 4.26 -6.26 -15.30
CA THR A 196 3.18 -5.54 -14.62
C THR A 196 3.33 -5.72 -13.11
N HIS A 197 3.42 -4.60 -12.39
CA HIS A 197 3.60 -4.58 -10.94
C HIS A 197 2.26 -4.49 -10.25
N TYR A 198 2.04 -5.36 -9.26
CA TYR A 198 0.83 -5.43 -8.47
C TYR A 198 1.15 -5.40 -6.98
N TYR A 199 0.14 -5.07 -6.18
CA TYR A 199 0.28 -5.00 -4.74
C TYR A 199 -0.89 -5.72 -4.06
N ARG A 200 -0.59 -6.44 -2.98
CA ARG A 200 -1.56 -6.95 -2.02
C ARG A 200 -1.34 -6.27 -0.69
N TYR A 201 -2.43 -5.97 -0.03
CA TYR A 201 -2.48 -5.42 1.31
C TYR A 201 -3.31 -6.38 2.15
N GLY A 202 -3.07 -6.43 3.45
CA GLY A 202 -3.80 -7.36 4.27
C GLY A 202 -3.36 -7.38 5.71
N VAL A 203 -4.00 -8.25 6.47
CA VAL A 203 -3.61 -8.60 7.83
C VAL A 203 -3.43 -10.10 7.96
N PHE A 204 -2.50 -10.52 8.81
CA PHE A 204 -2.46 -11.90 9.28
C PHE A 204 -2.31 -11.97 10.81
N LEU A 205 -2.86 -13.04 11.39
CA LEU A 205 -2.94 -13.26 12.83
C LEU A 205 -3.21 -14.74 13.15
N ASP A 206 -3.11 -15.11 14.42
CA ASP A 206 -3.59 -16.40 14.91
C ASP A 206 -5.14 -16.44 14.91
N PHE A 207 -5.70 -17.55 14.45
CA PHE A 207 -7.13 -17.81 14.36
C PHE A 207 -7.41 -19.31 14.69
N PRO A 208 -7.67 -19.65 15.97
CA PRO A 208 -7.72 -21.04 16.42
C PRO A 208 -8.98 -21.82 16.01
N TYR A 209 -10.00 -21.16 15.46
CA TYR A 209 -11.32 -21.77 15.30
C TYR A 209 -11.51 -22.61 14.03
N VAL A 210 -10.69 -22.39 13.01
CA VAL A 210 -10.69 -23.18 11.77
C VAL A 210 -9.28 -23.20 11.19
N ALA A 211 -8.95 -24.29 10.51
CA ALA A 211 -7.67 -24.47 9.84
C ALA A 211 -7.88 -25.08 8.45
N ASP A 212 -6.88 -24.90 7.58
CA ASP A 212 -6.80 -25.47 6.25
C ASP A 212 -8.05 -25.23 5.38
N LEU A 213 -8.46 -23.95 5.34
CA LEU A 213 -9.61 -23.45 4.60
C LEU A 213 -9.25 -22.14 3.90
N ALA A 214 -9.68 -21.96 2.67
CA ALA A 214 -9.52 -20.71 1.94
C ALA A 214 -10.82 -20.27 1.26
N LEU A 215 -11.06 -18.97 1.25
CA LEU A 215 -12.21 -18.34 0.62
C LEU A 215 -11.75 -17.19 -0.27
N GLY A 216 -12.20 -17.19 -1.51
CA GLY A 216 -11.93 -16.09 -2.43
C GLY A 216 -12.67 -16.25 -3.72
N LYS A 217 -12.40 -15.36 -4.68
CA LYS A 217 -13.00 -15.41 -6.00
C LYS A 217 -12.96 -16.84 -6.58
N PRO A 218 -14.10 -17.38 -7.07
CA PRO A 218 -14.15 -18.71 -7.67
C PRO A 218 -13.10 -18.86 -8.78
N GLY A 219 -12.28 -19.91 -8.68
CA GLY A 219 -11.27 -20.28 -9.66
C GLY A 219 -9.93 -19.53 -9.53
N LEU A 220 -9.74 -18.70 -8.50
CA LEU A 220 -8.55 -17.86 -8.37
C LEU A 220 -7.24 -18.66 -8.22
N PHE A 221 -7.18 -19.54 -7.22
CA PHE A 221 -6.01 -20.38 -6.94
C PHE A 221 -6.29 -21.88 -7.15
N PHE A 222 -7.55 -22.26 -7.02
CA PHE A 222 -7.96 -23.66 -6.94
C PHE A 222 -9.07 -23.93 -7.96
N LYS A 223 -8.95 -25.03 -8.69
CA LYS A 223 -9.86 -25.36 -9.79
C LYS A 223 -11.23 -25.83 -9.32
N ARG A 224 -11.33 -26.45 -8.13
CA ARG A 224 -12.57 -27.05 -7.61
C ARG A 224 -12.75 -26.70 -6.14
N GLY A 225 -13.91 -26.17 -5.79
CA GLY A 225 -14.30 -25.93 -4.40
C GLY A 225 -14.71 -27.23 -3.70
N ILE A 226 -14.55 -27.26 -2.39
CA ILE A 226 -14.86 -28.42 -1.53
C ILE A 226 -16.24 -28.35 -0.89
N TYR A 227 -16.84 -27.16 -0.82
CA TYR A 227 -18.12 -26.95 -0.14
C TYR A 227 -18.89 -25.77 -0.74
N ARG A 228 -20.21 -25.81 -0.66
CA ARG A 228 -21.11 -24.71 -1.09
C ARG A 228 -22.23 -24.54 -0.07
N PRO A 229 -22.28 -23.45 0.71
CA PRO A 229 -23.41 -23.18 1.59
C PRO A 229 -24.69 -22.91 0.77
N ALA A 230 -25.84 -22.90 1.44
CA ALA A 230 -27.14 -22.70 0.79
C ALA A 230 -27.32 -21.31 0.14
N SER A 231 -26.51 -20.30 0.53
CA SER A 231 -26.63 -18.96 -0.03
C SER A 231 -26.07 -18.88 -1.46
N ASN A 232 -26.94 -18.58 -2.43
CA ASN A 232 -26.54 -18.35 -3.82
C ASN A 232 -25.66 -17.10 -3.98
N GLN A 233 -25.90 -16.07 -3.17
CA GLN A 233 -25.10 -14.84 -3.21
C GLN A 233 -23.65 -15.15 -2.80
N PHE A 234 -23.44 -15.77 -1.64
CA PHE A 234 -22.12 -16.24 -1.23
C PHE A 234 -21.42 -17.06 -2.31
N ASN A 235 -22.11 -18.03 -2.92
CA ASN A 235 -21.54 -18.90 -3.95
C ASN A 235 -21.16 -18.18 -5.27
N HIS A 236 -21.69 -16.97 -5.50
CA HIS A 236 -21.26 -16.11 -6.61
C HIS A 236 -19.99 -15.33 -6.27
N LEU A 237 -19.87 -14.93 -5.00
CA LEU A 237 -18.77 -14.12 -4.49
C LEU A 237 -17.52 -14.96 -4.15
N TYR A 238 -17.73 -16.16 -3.59
CA TYR A 238 -16.69 -16.98 -3.00
C TYR A 238 -16.74 -18.44 -3.49
N GLY A 239 -15.57 -18.98 -3.81
CA GLY A 239 -15.29 -20.41 -3.77
C GLY A 239 -14.68 -20.79 -2.42
N VAL A 240 -15.06 -21.96 -1.91
CA VAL A 240 -14.54 -22.52 -0.66
C VAL A 240 -13.59 -23.67 -0.98
N TYR A 241 -12.36 -23.59 -0.46
CA TYR A 241 -11.26 -24.51 -0.75
C TYR A 241 -10.64 -25.00 0.56
N GLY A 242 -10.04 -26.19 0.57
CA GLY A 242 -9.42 -26.75 1.76
C GLY A 242 -9.36 -28.28 1.68
N HIS A 243 -9.10 -28.93 2.82
CA HIS A 243 -8.97 -30.39 2.86
C HIS A 243 -10.25 -31.12 3.32
N SER A 244 -11.12 -30.47 4.11
CA SER A 244 -12.29 -31.11 4.72
C SER A 244 -13.59 -30.34 4.45
N GLU A 245 -14.47 -30.95 3.65
CA GLU A 245 -15.84 -30.45 3.43
C GLU A 245 -16.61 -30.33 4.74
N LEU A 246 -16.45 -31.30 5.65
CA LEU A 246 -17.10 -31.27 6.97
C LEU A 246 -16.62 -30.09 7.82
N ALA A 247 -15.32 -29.78 7.81
CA ALA A 247 -14.79 -28.62 8.52
C ALA A 247 -15.32 -27.30 7.93
N ALA A 248 -15.36 -27.20 6.60
CA ALA A 248 -15.95 -26.06 5.90
C ALA A 248 -17.43 -25.88 6.26
N ALA A 249 -18.22 -26.96 6.29
CA ALA A 249 -19.64 -26.92 6.65
C ALA A 249 -19.86 -26.51 8.12
N LYS A 250 -19.00 -26.95 9.05
CA LYS A 250 -19.07 -26.55 10.46
C LYS A 250 -18.71 -25.08 10.68
N PHE A 251 -17.74 -24.56 9.94
CA PHE A 251 -17.31 -23.17 10.04
C PHE A 251 -18.31 -22.21 9.35
N LEU A 252 -18.80 -22.56 8.15
CA LEU A 252 -19.68 -21.71 7.34
C LEU A 252 -21.14 -21.78 7.77
N LYS A 253 -21.38 -21.53 9.07
CA LYS A 253 -22.71 -21.32 9.66
C LYS A 253 -23.38 -20.10 8.99
N PRO A 254 -24.73 -20.00 9.02
CA PRO A 254 -25.44 -18.89 8.36
C PRO A 254 -24.95 -17.48 8.74
N ALA A 255 -24.54 -17.27 10.00
CA ALA A 255 -24.00 -15.99 10.46
C ALA A 255 -22.63 -15.65 9.82
N ILE A 256 -21.73 -16.64 9.74
CA ILE A 256 -20.43 -16.50 9.07
C ILE A 256 -20.61 -16.25 7.57
N VAL A 257 -21.51 -16.97 6.91
CA VAL A 257 -21.83 -16.77 5.49
C VAL A 257 -22.28 -15.33 5.23
N LYS A 258 -23.19 -14.80 6.06
CA LYS A 258 -23.63 -13.40 5.97
C LYS A 258 -22.49 -12.41 6.21
N ALA A 259 -21.59 -12.69 7.16
CA ALA A 259 -20.44 -11.83 7.43
C ALA A 259 -19.53 -11.72 6.18
N PHE A 260 -19.26 -12.83 5.49
CA PHE A 260 -18.49 -12.83 4.24
C PHE A 260 -19.20 -12.06 3.12
N GLU A 261 -20.51 -12.23 2.96
CA GLU A 261 -21.29 -11.46 1.97
C GLU A 261 -21.23 -9.95 2.23
N ALA A 262 -21.22 -9.54 3.49
CA ALA A 262 -21.20 -8.13 3.88
C ALA A 262 -19.85 -7.44 3.62
N ILE A 263 -18.73 -8.14 3.84
CA ILE A 263 -17.39 -7.54 3.63
C ILE A 263 -16.97 -7.50 2.16
N HIS A 264 -17.42 -8.47 1.34
CA HIS A 264 -17.02 -8.56 -0.06
C HIS A 264 -17.12 -7.25 -0.86
N PRO A 265 -18.24 -6.49 -0.85
CA PRO A 265 -18.35 -5.27 -1.66
C PRO A 265 -17.42 -4.12 -1.19
N LEU A 266 -16.81 -4.22 -0.01
CA LEU A 266 -15.98 -3.16 0.58
C LEU A 266 -14.52 -3.22 0.12
N PHE A 267 -14.07 -4.39 -0.38
CA PHE A 267 -12.67 -4.65 -0.75
C PHE A 267 -12.56 -5.31 -2.12
N SER A 268 -11.60 -4.84 -2.90
CA SER A 268 -11.31 -5.36 -4.23
C SER A 268 -10.47 -6.63 -4.12
N ASP A 269 -10.91 -7.72 -4.77
CA ASP A 269 -10.24 -9.02 -4.78
C ASP A 269 -9.89 -9.53 -3.37
N ILE A 270 -10.85 -9.48 -2.44
CA ILE A 270 -10.62 -9.98 -1.08
C ILE A 270 -10.43 -11.51 -1.06
N PHE A 271 -9.46 -11.97 -0.27
CA PHE A 271 -9.09 -13.38 -0.12
C PHE A 271 -8.83 -13.68 1.36
N PHE A 272 -9.31 -14.82 1.82
CA PHE A 272 -9.14 -15.32 3.17
C PHE A 272 -8.46 -16.67 3.10
N GLN A 273 -7.46 -16.88 3.94
CA GLN A 273 -6.82 -18.17 4.09
C GLN A 273 -6.55 -18.47 5.55
N PHE A 274 -7.13 -19.55 6.03
CA PHE A 274 -6.84 -20.20 7.29
C PHE A 274 -5.85 -21.32 7.00
N ASN A 275 -4.60 -21.18 7.43
CA ASN A 275 -3.58 -22.19 7.15
C ASN A 275 -3.69 -23.39 8.13
N PRO A 276 -2.92 -24.48 7.90
CA PRO A 276 -2.91 -25.63 8.81
C PRO A 276 -2.39 -25.34 10.23
N GLN A 277 -1.69 -24.22 10.42
CA GLN A 277 -1.14 -23.76 11.71
C GLN A 277 -2.10 -22.87 12.49
N HIS A 278 -3.37 -22.79 12.08
CA HIS A 278 -4.38 -21.93 12.70
C HIS A 278 -4.04 -20.43 12.62
N GLU A 279 -3.48 -19.98 11.49
CA GLU A 279 -3.32 -18.56 11.20
C GLU A 279 -4.30 -18.14 10.10
N LEU A 280 -4.90 -16.97 10.25
CA LEU A 280 -5.72 -16.31 9.24
C LEU A 280 -4.88 -15.25 8.53
N CYS A 281 -4.88 -15.28 7.19
CA CYS A 281 -4.49 -14.16 6.34
C CYS A 281 -5.73 -13.62 5.60
N VAL A 282 -6.00 -12.33 5.73
CA VAL A 282 -6.99 -11.58 4.94
C VAL A 282 -6.25 -10.62 4.03
N SER A 283 -6.42 -10.77 2.72
CA SER A 283 -5.73 -9.95 1.73
C SER A 283 -6.67 -9.34 0.69
N PHE A 284 -6.30 -8.19 0.14
CA PHE A 284 -7.07 -7.42 -0.85
C PHE A 284 -6.15 -6.51 -1.68
N SER A 285 -6.67 -5.93 -2.76
CA SER A 285 -5.91 -5.08 -3.70
C SER A 285 -5.95 -3.59 -3.36
N ASP A 286 -6.75 -3.17 -2.37
CA ASP A 286 -6.96 -1.76 -2.02
C ASP A 286 -5.76 -1.13 -1.28
N ASN A 287 -5.16 -0.11 -1.90
CA ASN A 287 -3.97 0.58 -1.38
C ASN A 287 -4.26 1.65 -0.32
N ASN A 288 -5.51 1.80 0.11
CA ASN A 288 -5.99 2.91 0.93
C ASN A 288 -6.27 2.53 2.40
N THR A 289 -5.83 1.35 2.83
CA THR A 289 -6.13 0.85 4.19
C THR A 289 -5.41 1.62 5.29
N LEU A 290 -4.14 2.01 5.05
CA LEU A 290 -3.40 2.93 5.93
C LEU A 290 -3.37 4.37 5.40
N ASN A 291 -4.11 4.67 4.32
CA ASN A 291 -4.04 6.00 3.72
C ASN A 291 -4.95 6.96 4.47
N HIS A 292 -4.33 7.90 5.15
CA HIS A 292 -4.95 9.16 5.53
C HIS A 292 -4.24 10.29 4.80
N THR A 293 -5.01 11.22 4.21
CA THR A 293 -4.45 12.40 3.55
C THR A 293 -4.99 13.64 4.25
N LEU A 294 -4.08 14.38 4.87
CA LEU A 294 -4.37 15.70 5.43
C LEU A 294 -4.57 16.72 4.30
N LYS A 295 -5.46 17.69 4.52
CA LYS A 295 -5.76 18.79 3.59
C LYS A 295 -4.55 19.71 3.44
N HIS A 296 -3.81 19.91 4.53
CA HIS A 296 -2.61 20.74 4.57
C HIS A 296 -1.34 19.90 4.55
N SER A 297 -0.21 20.56 4.29
CA SER A 297 1.12 19.92 4.19
C SER A 297 2.18 20.85 4.77
N LEU A 298 3.44 20.42 4.76
CA LEU A 298 4.58 21.26 5.15
C LEU A 298 4.70 22.56 4.34
N GLU A 299 4.05 22.69 3.18
CA GLU A 299 3.96 23.98 2.47
C GLU A 299 3.13 25.03 3.24
N GLN A 300 2.31 24.60 4.21
CA GLN A 300 1.45 25.40 5.09
C GLN A 300 1.58 24.91 6.55
N PRO A 301 2.74 25.10 7.19
CA PRO A 301 3.10 24.41 8.43
C PRO A 301 2.14 24.69 9.60
N GLU A 302 1.65 25.92 9.76
CA GLU A 302 0.70 26.30 10.83
C GLU A 302 -0.65 25.56 10.73
N ARG A 303 -1.17 25.41 9.51
CA ARG A 303 -2.42 24.68 9.28
C ARG A 303 -2.18 23.17 9.39
N PHE A 304 -1.04 22.72 8.88
CA PHE A 304 -0.66 21.32 8.92
C PHE A 304 -0.50 20.80 10.34
N ILE A 305 0.17 21.53 11.24
CA ILE A 305 0.29 21.11 12.65
C ILE A 305 -1.06 21.07 13.37
N THR A 306 -1.95 22.01 13.07
CA THR A 306 -3.29 22.05 13.65
C THR A 306 -4.09 20.82 13.25
N GLU A 307 -4.02 20.43 11.98
CA GLU A 307 -4.65 19.21 11.46
C GLU A 307 -3.99 17.94 12.02
N LEU A 308 -2.65 17.90 12.06
CA LEU A 308 -1.87 16.75 12.52
C LEU A 308 -2.10 16.44 14.01
N LYS A 309 -2.46 17.43 14.83
CA LYS A 309 -2.80 17.26 16.24
C LYS A 309 -4.14 16.53 16.45
N GLN A 310 -5.00 16.47 15.44
CA GLN A 310 -6.23 15.69 15.52
C GLN A 310 -5.92 14.18 15.47
N PRO A 311 -6.72 13.33 16.14
CA PRO A 311 -6.62 11.88 15.99
C PRO A 311 -6.89 11.46 14.55
N ILE A 312 -6.02 10.64 13.99
CA ILE A 312 -6.20 10.01 12.68
C ILE A 312 -6.75 8.61 12.90
N THR A 313 -7.93 8.33 12.36
CA THR A 313 -8.50 6.99 12.34
C THR A 313 -8.16 6.26 11.04
N LEU A 314 -8.17 4.93 11.08
CA LEU A 314 -7.99 4.07 9.91
C LEU A 314 -9.25 3.23 9.64
N PRO A 315 -10.33 3.83 9.09
CA PRO A 315 -11.63 3.15 9.00
C PRO A 315 -11.59 1.83 8.24
N ARG A 316 -10.83 1.76 7.15
CA ARG A 316 -10.72 0.52 6.35
C ARG A 316 -9.98 -0.59 7.08
N LEU A 317 -8.98 -0.25 7.89
CA LEU A 317 -8.32 -1.24 8.75
C LEU A 317 -9.29 -1.75 9.80
N ASN A 318 -10.02 -0.85 10.46
CA ASN A 318 -11.00 -1.21 11.49
C ASN A 318 -12.11 -2.12 10.93
N ILE A 319 -12.63 -1.85 9.72
CA ILE A 319 -13.62 -2.73 9.08
C ILE A 319 -13.10 -4.18 8.95
N VAL A 320 -11.83 -4.38 8.58
CA VAL A 320 -11.24 -5.72 8.46
C VAL A 320 -11.09 -6.38 9.84
N LEU A 321 -10.64 -5.62 10.84
CA LEU A 321 -10.43 -6.14 12.20
C LEU A 321 -11.76 -6.47 12.89
N GLU A 322 -12.78 -5.62 12.76
CA GLU A 322 -14.15 -5.86 13.23
C GLU A 322 -14.78 -7.07 12.53
N HIS A 323 -14.51 -7.24 11.23
CA HIS A 323 -14.95 -8.44 10.52
C HIS A 323 -14.27 -9.70 11.06
N ILE A 324 -12.97 -9.65 11.34
CA ILE A 324 -12.25 -10.78 11.95
C ILE A 324 -12.81 -11.10 13.34
N GLU A 325 -13.06 -10.10 14.19
CA GLU A 325 -13.74 -10.29 15.47
C GLU A 325 -15.12 -10.94 15.28
N CYS A 326 -15.90 -10.49 14.30
CA CYS A 326 -17.19 -11.08 13.96
C CYS A 326 -17.07 -12.56 13.57
N LEU A 327 -16.03 -12.93 12.83
CA LEU A 327 -15.74 -14.34 12.54
C LEU A 327 -15.37 -15.12 13.80
N MET A 328 -14.53 -14.56 14.67
CA MET A 328 -14.17 -15.18 15.96
C MET A 328 -15.42 -15.42 16.81
N LYS A 329 -16.25 -14.39 17.01
CA LYS A 329 -17.49 -14.44 17.78
C LYS A 329 -18.42 -15.57 17.36
N TYR A 330 -18.63 -15.76 16.06
CA TYR A 330 -19.54 -16.80 15.56
C TYR A 330 -18.88 -18.20 15.47
N SER A 331 -17.57 -18.27 15.67
CA SER A 331 -16.79 -19.51 15.69
C SER A 331 -16.48 -20.00 17.09
N ASP A 332 -16.36 -19.09 18.06
CA ASP A 332 -16.28 -19.39 19.48
C ASP A 332 -17.62 -20.00 19.92
N ASN A 333 -17.60 -21.28 20.26
CA ASN A 333 -18.81 -22.05 20.53
C ASN A 333 -19.38 -21.70 21.91
N ASN A 334 -19.93 -20.50 22.08
CA ASN A 334 -20.78 -20.13 23.23
C ASN A 334 -22.15 -20.85 23.25
N PHE A 335 -22.23 -22.04 22.65
CA PHE A 335 -23.39 -22.96 22.72
C PHE A 335 -22.99 -24.31 23.34
N SER A 336 -22.05 -24.34 24.27
CA SER A 336 -21.88 -25.51 25.16
C SER A 336 -23.00 -25.53 26.21
N VAL A 337 -24.01 -26.36 25.95
CA VAL A 337 -24.86 -27.07 26.91
C VAL A 337 -25.53 -26.20 27.99
N ILE A 338 -26.73 -25.69 27.69
CA ILE A 338 -27.73 -25.53 28.75
C ILE A 338 -28.18 -26.95 29.09
N ASN A 339 -27.78 -27.43 30.27
CA ASN A 339 -28.17 -28.71 30.82
C ASN A 339 -29.69 -28.87 30.76
N GLU A 340 -30.18 -29.90 30.08
CA GLU A 340 -31.47 -30.53 30.41
C GLU A 340 -31.31 -31.30 31.74
N GLU A 341 -31.07 -30.58 32.83
CA GLU A 341 -31.39 -31.01 34.19
C GLU A 341 -32.55 -30.12 34.64
N ASP A 342 -33.71 -30.31 34.04
CA ASP A 342 -35.00 -29.83 34.54
C ASP A 342 -36.12 -30.69 33.91
N LYS A 343 -36.00 -32.02 34.13
CA LYS A 343 -37.11 -32.97 34.05
C LYS A 343 -36.88 -34.08 35.08
N GLU A 344 -37.07 -33.75 36.35
CA GLU A 344 -37.68 -34.70 37.29
C GLU A 344 -39.19 -34.47 37.32
#